data_AF-A0A3C0BRW0-F1
#
_entry.id   AF-A0A3C0BRW0-F1
#
_cell.length_a   1.000
_cell.length_b   1.000
_cell.length_c   1.000
_cell.angle_alpha   90.00
_cell.angle_beta   90.00
_cell.angle_gamma   90.00
#
_symmetry.space_group_name_H-M   'P 1'
#
loop_
_entity.id
_entity.type
_entity.pdbx_description
1 polymer ?
#
loop_
_entity_poly.entity_id
_entity_poly.type
_entity_poly.pdbx_seq_one_letter_code
_entity_poly.pdbx_strand_id
1 'polypeptide(L)'
;MEIEELIKKYGTYVYSYAWKLSCSPDEADDISQETFIRAWKNRDTLRDEKAAAGWLRRICLNCFLMKHRGKEAQNILFAGGVQEPEDDDRQAAERYMPLPEEEVLVDESIREMQNGCFYAMVRRLTLEQRIAFSLVDMFGLTTAETAQLLAGTEGAVKAQLFRARMNLDAFFSGHCSVISAANPCSCRAWQEFWKQRYRNQEEMRKSAAQVIPDGTLDWHTKKYRFNPAVRGKIRYLYAHMPEKEPDEKWFKKIIETVSLPPQTTSSL
;
A
#
# COMPACT_ATOMS: atom_id res chain seq x y z
N MET A 1 -14.67 -1.56 -26.47
CA MET A 1 -14.94 -2.36 -25.27
C MET A 1 -16.02 -1.63 -24.49
N GLU A 2 -17.13 -2.29 -24.25
CA GLU A 2 -18.26 -1.69 -23.52
C GLU A 2 -17.92 -1.54 -22.03
N ILE A 3 -18.66 -0.68 -21.32
CA ILE A 3 -18.36 -0.42 -19.91
C ILE A 3 -18.64 -1.64 -19.02
N GLU A 4 -19.64 -2.44 -19.36
CA GLU A 4 -19.97 -3.69 -18.66
C GLU A 4 -18.81 -4.69 -18.74
N GLU A 5 -18.14 -4.77 -19.90
CA GLU A 5 -16.96 -5.62 -20.09
C GLU A 5 -15.78 -5.10 -19.26
N LEU A 6 -15.56 -3.78 -19.23
CA LEU A 6 -14.55 -3.14 -18.40
C LEU A 6 -14.78 -3.42 -16.91
N ILE A 7 -16.01 -3.27 -16.42
CA ILE A 7 -16.36 -3.52 -15.01
C ILE A 7 -16.16 -5.00 -14.69
N LYS A 8 -16.65 -5.90 -15.54
CA LYS A 8 -16.53 -7.35 -15.33
C LYS A 8 -15.06 -7.79 -15.29
N LYS A 9 -14.21 -7.23 -16.15
CA LYS A 9 -12.80 -7.62 -16.27
C LYS A 9 -11.89 -6.94 -15.25
N TYR A 10 -12.16 -5.68 -14.90
CA TYR A 10 -11.24 -4.85 -14.10
C TYR A 10 -11.83 -4.34 -12.78
N GLY A 11 -13.06 -4.71 -12.42
CA GLY A 11 -13.73 -4.29 -11.18
C GLY A 11 -12.86 -4.54 -9.94
N THR A 12 -12.37 -5.78 -9.81
CA THR A 12 -11.47 -6.20 -8.73
C THR A 12 -10.16 -5.41 -8.74
N TYR A 13 -9.54 -5.27 -9.91
CA TYR A 13 -8.30 -4.52 -10.07
C TYR A 13 -8.44 -3.08 -9.57
N VAL A 14 -9.51 -2.39 -9.99
CA VAL A 14 -9.79 -1.01 -9.59
C VAL A 14 -10.08 -0.93 -8.10
N TYR A 15 -10.85 -1.86 -7.53
CA TYR A 15 -11.11 -1.91 -6.11
C TYR A 15 -9.84 -2.10 -5.29
N SER A 16 -9.03 -3.11 -5.62
CA SER A 16 -7.75 -3.36 -4.96
C SER A 16 -6.83 -2.14 -5.06
N TYR A 17 -6.87 -1.42 -6.19
CA TYR A 17 -6.19 -0.13 -6.39
C TYR A 17 -6.67 0.97 -5.46
N ALA A 18 -7.96 1.23 -5.44
CA ALA A 18 -8.55 2.21 -4.54
C ALA A 18 -8.31 1.88 -3.07
N TRP A 19 -8.36 0.60 -2.72
CA TRP A 19 -8.16 0.10 -1.36
C TRP A 19 -6.71 0.23 -0.90
N LYS A 20 -5.73 -0.17 -1.71
CA LYS A 20 -4.31 0.01 -1.39
C LYS A 20 -3.90 1.48 -1.25
N LEU A 21 -4.57 2.40 -1.97
CA LEU A 21 -4.36 3.85 -1.85
C LEU A 21 -5.03 4.45 -0.61
N SER A 22 -6.32 4.19 -0.41
CA SER A 22 -7.11 4.77 0.68
C SER A 22 -6.91 4.06 2.02
N CYS A 23 -6.46 2.81 1.96
CA CYS A 23 -6.51 1.81 3.02
C CYS A 23 -7.95 1.55 3.55
N SER A 24 -8.99 2.12 2.93
CA SER A 24 -10.38 2.12 3.41
C SER A 24 -11.27 1.25 2.56
N PRO A 25 -12.01 0.30 3.14
CA PRO A 25 -13.08 -0.36 2.39
C PRO A 25 -14.11 0.64 1.87
N ASP A 26 -14.64 1.50 2.76
CA ASP A 26 -15.70 2.46 2.41
C ASP A 26 -15.23 3.47 1.35
N GLU A 27 -14.01 3.99 1.47
CA GLU A 27 -13.50 4.90 0.44
C GLU A 27 -13.12 4.17 -0.84
N ALA A 28 -12.68 2.91 -0.76
CA ALA A 28 -12.36 2.13 -1.94
C ALA A 28 -13.61 1.86 -2.78
N ASP A 29 -14.74 1.55 -2.15
CA ASP A 29 -16.04 1.41 -2.81
C ASP A 29 -16.39 2.70 -3.57
N ASP A 30 -16.37 3.85 -2.88
CA ASP A 30 -16.66 5.15 -3.48
C ASP A 30 -15.73 5.48 -4.66
N ILE A 31 -14.43 5.33 -4.47
CA ILE A 31 -13.41 5.67 -5.48
C ILE A 31 -13.55 4.74 -6.69
N SER A 32 -13.85 3.45 -6.48
CA SER A 32 -14.01 2.49 -7.57
C SER A 32 -15.23 2.80 -8.42
N GLN A 33 -16.36 3.13 -7.78
CA GLN A 33 -17.56 3.54 -8.49
C GLN A 33 -17.33 4.81 -9.31
N GLU A 34 -16.74 5.85 -8.69
CA GLU A 34 -16.42 7.09 -9.40
C GLU A 34 -15.42 6.84 -10.56
N THR A 35 -14.49 5.89 -10.39
CA THR A 35 -13.56 5.48 -11.46
C THR A 35 -14.30 4.94 -12.66
N PHE A 36 -15.24 4.01 -12.49
CA PHE A 36 -16.00 3.44 -13.61
C PHE A 36 -16.97 4.45 -14.23
N ILE A 37 -17.58 5.34 -13.44
CA ILE A 37 -18.38 6.45 -13.96
C ILE A 37 -17.55 7.35 -14.88
N ARG A 38 -16.31 7.68 -14.49
CA ARG A 38 -15.41 8.48 -15.32
C ARG A 38 -14.86 7.71 -16.50
N ALA A 39 -14.58 6.42 -16.33
CA ALA A 39 -14.18 5.55 -17.43
C ALA A 39 -15.26 5.55 -18.51
N TRP A 40 -16.53 5.37 -18.14
CA TRP A 40 -17.65 5.42 -19.07
C TRP A 40 -17.74 6.76 -19.84
N LYS A 41 -17.58 7.88 -19.13
CA LYS A 41 -17.59 9.23 -19.73
C LYS A 41 -16.40 9.48 -20.67
N ASN A 42 -15.26 8.82 -20.45
CA ASN A 42 -14.04 9.02 -21.22
C ASN A 42 -13.66 7.80 -22.07
N ARG A 43 -14.60 6.86 -22.30
CA ARG A 43 -14.31 5.56 -22.94
C ARG A 43 -13.67 5.70 -24.32
N ASP A 44 -13.98 6.77 -25.03
CA ASP A 44 -13.44 7.08 -26.36
C ASP A 44 -11.92 7.41 -26.34
N THR A 45 -11.35 7.66 -25.15
CA THR A 45 -9.91 7.90 -24.96
C THR A 45 -9.12 6.60 -24.76
N LEU A 46 -9.79 5.47 -24.56
CA LEU A 46 -9.15 4.17 -24.44
C LEU A 46 -8.70 3.71 -25.83
N ARG A 47 -7.38 3.63 -26.02
CA ARG A 47 -6.78 3.26 -27.32
C ARG A 47 -7.07 1.82 -27.72
N ASP A 48 -6.87 0.89 -26.79
CA ASP A 48 -7.10 -0.55 -26.99
C ASP A 48 -7.28 -1.27 -25.65
N GLU A 49 -7.62 -2.56 -25.71
CA GLU A 49 -7.87 -3.40 -24.53
C GLU A 49 -6.61 -3.62 -23.66
N LYS A 50 -5.41 -3.66 -24.27
CA LYS A 50 -4.15 -3.86 -23.55
C LYS A 50 -3.79 -2.64 -22.69
N ALA A 51 -4.24 -1.45 -23.11
CA ALA A 51 -4.07 -0.21 -22.37
C ALA A 51 -5.06 -0.04 -21.19
N ALA A 52 -6.11 -0.87 -21.10
CA ALA A 52 -7.23 -0.65 -20.17
C ALA A 52 -6.81 -0.63 -18.70
N ALA A 53 -5.93 -1.54 -18.27
CA ALA A 53 -5.46 -1.57 -16.87
C ALA A 53 -4.73 -0.27 -16.49
N GLY A 54 -3.76 0.16 -17.30
CA GLY A 54 -3.02 1.40 -17.07
C GLY A 54 -3.88 2.66 -17.16
N TRP A 55 -4.87 2.66 -18.05
CA TRP A 55 -5.84 3.75 -18.20
C TRP A 55 -6.78 3.85 -17.00
N LEU A 56 -7.38 2.74 -16.55
CA LEU A 56 -8.21 2.70 -15.35
C LEU A 56 -7.42 3.08 -14.09
N ARG A 57 -6.17 2.63 -13.97
CA ARG A 57 -5.25 3.01 -12.89
C ARG A 57 -5.09 4.52 -12.78
N ARG A 58 -4.87 5.21 -13.91
CA ARG A 58 -4.73 6.67 -13.98
C ARG A 58 -6.02 7.35 -13.52
N ILE A 59 -7.17 6.89 -13.99
CA ILE A 59 -8.48 7.43 -13.59
C ILE A 59 -8.70 7.24 -12.08
N CYS A 60 -8.44 6.05 -11.56
CA CYS A 60 -8.64 5.73 -10.16
C CYS A 60 -7.76 6.56 -9.23
N LEU A 61 -6.49 6.73 -9.60
CA LEU A 61 -5.58 7.61 -8.86
C LEU A 61 -6.10 9.05 -8.85
N ASN A 62 -6.57 9.56 -9.99
CA ASN A 62 -7.13 10.91 -10.06
C ASN A 62 -8.38 11.06 -9.17
N CYS A 63 -9.26 10.06 -9.12
CA CYS A 63 -10.43 10.05 -8.24
C CYS A 63 -10.00 10.11 -6.76
N PHE A 64 -9.02 9.29 -6.37
CA PHE A 64 -8.43 9.31 -5.03
C PHE A 64 -7.85 10.69 -4.68
N LEU A 65 -7.04 11.27 -5.57
CA LEU A 65 -6.42 12.58 -5.34
C LEU A 65 -7.44 13.70 -5.22
N MET A 66 -8.49 13.69 -6.05
CA MET A 66 -9.57 14.68 -5.96
C MET A 66 -10.30 14.62 -4.61
N LYS A 67 -10.52 13.42 -4.07
CA LYS A 67 -11.17 13.23 -2.76
C LYS A 67 -10.27 13.72 -1.61
N HIS A 68 -8.96 13.50 -1.69
CA HIS A 68 -8.04 13.77 -0.58
C HIS A 68 -7.32 15.13 -0.63
N ARG A 69 -7.39 15.87 -1.75
CA ARG A 69 -6.71 17.17 -1.89
C ARG A 69 -7.58 18.29 -2.49
N GLY A 70 -8.85 18.01 -2.82
CA GLY A 70 -9.74 18.98 -3.47
C GLY A 70 -9.51 19.13 -4.98
N LYS A 71 -10.36 19.93 -5.64
CA LYS A 71 -10.42 20.04 -7.11
C LYS A 71 -9.14 20.61 -7.76
N GLU A 72 -8.34 21.39 -7.04
CA GLU A 72 -7.14 22.09 -7.55
C GLU A 72 -5.87 21.21 -7.58
N ALA A 73 -5.90 20.04 -6.94
CA ALA A 73 -4.71 19.22 -6.72
C ALA A 73 -4.28 18.31 -7.89
N GLN A 74 -4.89 18.48 -9.07
CA GLN A 74 -4.62 17.65 -10.24
C GLN A 74 -3.16 17.72 -10.73
N ASN A 75 -2.41 18.77 -10.36
CA ASN A 75 -1.09 19.08 -10.94
C ASN A 75 0.09 19.18 -9.96
N ILE A 76 -0.08 18.89 -8.66
CA ILE A 76 0.96 19.27 -7.67
C ILE A 76 1.17 18.17 -6.63
N LEU A 77 1.64 17.00 -7.05
CA LEU A 77 2.14 16.00 -6.09
C LEU A 77 3.64 16.15 -5.83
N PHE A 78 4.43 16.54 -6.83
CA PHE A 78 5.89 16.52 -6.75
C PHE A 78 6.59 17.65 -7.54
N ALA A 79 5.91 18.78 -7.77
CA ALA A 79 6.48 19.94 -8.46
C ALA A 79 7.50 20.74 -7.60
N GLY A 80 7.73 20.33 -6.35
CA GLY A 80 8.72 20.94 -5.45
C GLY A 80 10.03 20.15 -5.48
N GLY A 81 11.03 20.68 -6.20
CA GLY A 81 12.34 20.05 -6.32
C GLY A 81 13.09 19.96 -4.99
N VAL A 82 13.80 18.84 -4.78
CA VAL A 82 14.95 18.74 -3.87
C VAL A 82 15.93 17.71 -4.44
N GLN A 83 17.21 18.05 -4.27
CA GLN A 83 18.47 17.48 -4.76
C GLN A 83 18.59 15.96 -4.77
N GLU A 84 19.32 15.50 -5.78
CA GLU A 84 19.68 14.12 -6.12
C GLU A 84 20.56 13.43 -5.06
N PRO A 85 20.49 12.10 -5.00
CA PRO A 85 21.67 11.27 -4.86
C PRO A 85 21.95 10.53 -6.18
N GLU A 86 23.17 10.68 -6.66
CA GLU A 86 23.75 10.08 -7.86
C GLU A 86 23.84 8.54 -7.79
N ASP A 87 23.70 7.96 -9.00
CA ASP A 87 24.28 6.73 -9.56
C ASP A 87 24.21 5.40 -8.78
N ASP A 88 23.35 4.48 -9.26
CA ASP A 88 23.84 3.35 -10.07
C ASP A 88 22.66 2.68 -10.80
N ASP A 89 23.02 2.00 -11.88
CA ASP A 89 22.37 1.99 -13.17
C ASP A 89 21.43 0.80 -13.39
N ARG A 90 20.65 0.99 -14.44
CA ARG A 90 19.83 0.06 -15.23
C ARG A 90 20.18 -1.43 -15.10
N GLN A 91 19.14 -2.22 -14.81
CA GLN A 91 18.86 -3.45 -15.55
C GLN A 91 17.36 -3.79 -15.55
N ALA A 92 16.85 -3.97 -16.78
CA ALA A 92 15.68 -4.73 -17.22
C ALA A 92 14.40 -4.66 -16.36
N ALA A 93 13.31 -4.01 -16.79
CA ALA A 93 12.53 -4.41 -17.96
C ALA A 93 12.42 -5.94 -18.12
N GLU A 94 11.98 -6.64 -17.08
CA GLU A 94 11.14 -7.85 -17.20
C GLU A 94 10.38 -8.14 -15.89
N ARG A 95 9.06 -7.89 -15.95
CA ARG A 95 7.96 -8.59 -15.26
C ARG A 95 7.93 -8.63 -13.72
N TYR A 96 7.01 -7.84 -13.16
CA TYR A 96 5.78 -8.39 -12.58
C TYR A 96 4.68 -7.31 -12.59
N MET A 97 3.99 -7.17 -13.73
CA MET A 97 2.63 -6.63 -13.71
C MET A 97 1.75 -7.87 -13.67
N PRO A 98 0.95 -8.11 -12.61
CA PRO A 98 0.02 -9.22 -12.62
C PRO A 98 -0.81 -9.12 -13.89
N LEU A 99 -0.76 -10.15 -14.73
CA LEU A 99 -1.68 -10.24 -15.85
C LEU A 99 -3.10 -10.27 -15.26
N PRO A 100 -4.11 -9.65 -15.91
CA PRO A 100 -5.50 -9.70 -15.46
C PRO A 100 -6.08 -11.13 -15.31
N GLU A 101 -5.30 -12.15 -15.65
CA GLU A 101 -5.67 -13.56 -15.72
C GLU A 101 -5.26 -14.34 -14.45
N GLU A 102 -4.46 -13.77 -13.55
CA GLU A 102 -4.03 -14.44 -12.29
C GLU A 102 -4.77 -13.99 -11.02
N GLU A 103 -5.73 -13.08 -11.11
CA GLU A 103 -6.58 -12.71 -9.96
C GLU A 103 -8.05 -12.65 -10.37
N VAL A 104 -8.68 -13.82 -10.48
CA VAL A 104 -10.13 -13.93 -10.50
C VAL A 104 -10.58 -15.06 -9.58
N LEU A 105 -11.13 -14.67 -8.42
CA LEU A 105 -12.40 -15.14 -7.89
C LEU A 105 -12.87 -14.09 -6.88
N VAL A 106 -13.91 -13.32 -7.24
CA VAL A 106 -14.58 -12.39 -6.32
C VAL A 106 -15.68 -13.15 -5.60
N ASP A 107 -15.67 -13.07 -4.27
CA ASP A 107 -16.85 -13.18 -3.44
C ASP A 107 -16.65 -12.24 -2.23
N GLU A 108 -17.53 -12.28 -1.23
CA GLU A 108 -17.50 -11.55 0.05
C GLU A 108 -16.11 -11.47 0.78
N SER A 109 -15.13 -12.25 0.31
CA SER A 109 -13.71 -12.30 0.70
C SER A 109 -12.94 -10.97 0.68
N ILE A 110 -13.30 -10.00 -0.16
CA ILE A 110 -12.55 -8.72 -0.23
C ILE A 110 -12.88 -7.82 0.98
N ARG A 111 -14.09 -7.93 1.55
CA ARG A 111 -14.43 -7.27 2.84
C ARG A 111 -13.65 -7.86 4.02
N GLU A 112 -13.18 -9.10 3.88
CA GLU A 112 -12.38 -9.82 4.88
C GLU A 112 -10.87 -9.57 4.74
N MET A 113 -10.45 -8.59 3.92
CA MET A 113 -9.04 -8.31 3.66
C MET A 113 -8.32 -7.71 4.86
N GLN A 114 -7.77 -8.60 5.70
CA GLN A 114 -7.14 -8.28 6.97
C GLN A 114 -5.63 -8.09 6.85
N ASN A 115 -5.21 -7.02 6.18
CA ASN A 115 -3.84 -6.48 6.28
C ASN A 115 -3.81 -5.28 7.26
N GLY A 116 -4.66 -5.28 8.28
CA GLY A 116 -5.04 -4.06 8.98
C GLY A 116 -3.97 -3.39 9.81
N CYS A 117 -2.96 -4.09 10.35
CA CYS A 117 -1.91 -3.45 11.13
C CYS A 117 -0.99 -2.71 10.16
N PHE A 118 -0.66 -3.36 9.05
CA PHE A 118 0.10 -2.76 7.96
C PHE A 118 -0.64 -1.58 7.34
N TYR A 119 -1.86 -1.76 6.86
CA TYR A 119 -2.65 -0.68 6.28
C TYR A 119 -3.05 0.41 7.29
N ALA A 120 -3.29 0.08 8.56
CA ALA A 120 -3.51 1.09 9.59
C ALA A 120 -2.26 1.95 9.80
N MET A 121 -1.06 1.38 9.66
CA MET A 121 0.18 2.14 9.75
C MET A 121 0.49 2.90 8.46
N VAL A 122 0.21 2.33 7.30
CA VAL A 122 0.29 3.03 6.00
C VAL A 122 -0.65 4.25 5.98
N ARG A 123 -1.81 4.18 6.65
CA ARG A 123 -2.67 5.35 6.87
C ARG A 123 -2.06 6.47 7.70
N ARG A 124 -1.08 6.15 8.54
CA ARG A 124 -0.44 7.11 9.43
C ARG A 124 0.74 7.80 8.75
N LEU A 125 1.08 7.40 7.52
CA LEU A 125 1.96 8.14 6.65
C LEU A 125 1.28 9.43 6.16
N THR A 126 2.08 10.43 5.78
CA THR A 126 1.54 11.56 5.01
C THR A 126 0.96 11.08 3.69
N LEU A 127 0.11 11.89 3.07
CA LEU A 127 -0.55 11.49 1.82
C LEU A 127 0.46 11.17 0.71
N GLU A 128 1.53 11.95 0.59
CA GLU A 128 2.59 11.79 -0.41
C GLU A 128 3.39 10.51 -0.17
N GLN A 129 3.75 10.26 1.09
CA GLN A 129 4.43 9.04 1.52
C GLN A 129 3.57 7.81 1.23
N ARG A 130 2.27 7.89 1.57
CA ARG A 130 1.31 6.82 1.32
C ARG A 130 1.20 6.52 -0.18
N ILE A 131 1.02 7.54 -1.01
CA ILE A 131 0.91 7.36 -2.46
C ILE A 131 2.18 6.71 -3.02
N ALA A 132 3.37 7.24 -2.69
CA ALA A 132 4.63 6.68 -3.18
C ALA A 132 4.80 5.22 -2.73
N PHE A 133 4.50 4.92 -1.47
CA PHE A 133 4.56 3.58 -0.90
C PHE A 133 3.55 2.62 -1.57
N SER A 134 2.29 3.02 -1.71
CA SER A 134 1.25 2.19 -2.33
C SER A 134 1.58 1.87 -3.79
N LEU A 135 2.05 2.85 -4.56
CA LEU A 135 2.36 2.64 -5.98
C LEU A 135 3.59 1.75 -6.17
N VAL A 136 4.66 1.97 -5.42
CA VAL A 136 5.91 1.22 -5.59
C VAL A 136 5.88 -0.12 -4.85
N ASP A 137 5.68 -0.10 -3.53
CA ASP A 137 5.85 -1.31 -2.70
C ASP A 137 4.62 -2.22 -2.76
N MET A 138 3.42 -1.68 -3.04
CA MET A 138 2.17 -2.44 -3.00
C MET A 138 1.58 -2.80 -4.37
N PHE A 139 1.88 -1.98 -5.38
CA PHE A 139 1.50 -2.23 -6.78
C PHE A 139 2.65 -2.63 -7.69
N GLY A 140 3.90 -2.51 -7.23
CA GLY A 140 5.06 -2.92 -8.01
C GLY A 140 5.44 -1.97 -9.14
N LEU A 141 4.97 -0.72 -9.13
CA LEU A 141 5.43 0.27 -10.11
C LEU A 141 6.88 0.66 -9.80
N THR A 142 7.64 0.98 -10.85
CA THR A 142 8.95 1.61 -10.67
C THR A 142 8.81 3.04 -10.17
N THR A 143 9.89 3.59 -9.60
CA THR A 143 9.97 5.01 -9.20
C THR A 143 9.78 5.94 -10.39
N ALA A 144 10.30 5.56 -11.56
CA ALA A 144 10.14 6.30 -12.81
C ALA A 144 8.68 6.32 -13.31
N GLU A 145 8.00 5.17 -13.36
CA GLU A 145 6.59 5.10 -13.73
C GLU A 145 5.71 5.87 -12.75
N THR A 146 6.02 5.77 -11.45
CA THR A 146 5.32 6.48 -10.39
C THR A 146 5.47 8.00 -10.54
N ALA A 147 6.67 8.48 -10.87
CA ALA A 147 6.92 9.90 -11.13
C ALA A 147 6.13 10.41 -12.34
N GLN A 148 6.11 9.66 -13.45
CA GLN A 148 5.28 9.97 -14.62
C GLN A 148 3.78 9.96 -14.26
N LEU A 149 3.36 8.99 -13.45
CA LEU A 149 1.98 8.84 -13.02
C LEU A 149 1.51 9.99 -12.13
N LEU A 150 2.43 10.63 -11.40
CA LEU A 150 2.15 11.70 -10.45
C LEU A 150 2.55 13.09 -10.97
N ALA A 151 2.98 13.19 -12.24
CA ALA A 151 3.54 14.42 -12.83
C ALA A 151 4.65 15.04 -11.96
N GLY A 152 5.60 14.20 -11.55
CA GLY A 152 6.67 14.51 -10.60
C GLY A 152 8.07 14.15 -11.06
N THR A 153 9.06 14.34 -10.18
CA THR A 153 10.42 13.85 -10.40
C THR A 153 10.63 12.49 -9.72
N GLU A 154 11.49 11.66 -10.31
CA GLU A 154 11.84 10.37 -9.72
C GLU A 154 12.53 10.53 -8.36
N GLY A 155 13.39 11.55 -8.20
CA GLY A 155 14.03 11.88 -6.93
C GLY A 155 13.02 12.19 -5.83
N ALA A 156 11.94 12.91 -6.14
CA ALA A 156 10.90 13.22 -5.16
C ALA A 156 10.09 11.97 -4.77
N VAL A 157 9.82 11.05 -5.71
CA VAL A 157 9.22 9.75 -5.40
C VAL A 157 10.14 8.92 -4.51
N LYS A 158 11.43 8.81 -4.86
CA LYS A 158 12.45 8.10 -4.05
C LYS A 158 12.51 8.66 -2.63
N ALA A 159 12.49 9.98 -2.48
CA ALA A 159 12.49 10.64 -1.17
C ALA A 159 11.24 10.29 -0.35
N GLN A 160 10.04 10.41 -0.92
CA GLN A 160 8.80 10.05 -0.20
C GLN A 160 8.74 8.57 0.14
N LEU A 161 9.17 7.71 -0.77
CA LEU A 161 9.24 6.27 -0.55
C LEU A 161 10.19 5.93 0.58
N PHE A 162 11.39 6.54 0.61
CA PHE A 162 12.35 6.37 1.70
C PHE A 162 11.75 6.78 3.05
N ARG A 163 11.10 7.95 3.13
CA ARG A 163 10.46 8.43 4.36
C ARG A 163 9.34 7.49 4.82
N ALA A 164 8.48 7.06 3.90
CA ALA A 164 7.41 6.10 4.18
C ALA A 164 7.97 4.81 4.79
N ARG A 165 8.98 4.27 4.12
CA ARG A 165 9.72 3.08 4.52
C ARG A 165 10.35 3.23 5.91
N MET A 166 11.02 4.34 6.21
CA MET A 166 11.63 4.60 7.52
C MET A 166 10.59 4.70 8.63
N ASN A 167 9.46 5.36 8.37
CA ASN A 167 8.34 5.48 9.30
C ASN A 167 7.73 4.14 9.68
N LEU A 168 7.47 3.29 8.68
CA LEU A 168 6.94 1.95 8.91
C LEU A 168 7.95 1.09 9.68
N ASP A 169 9.23 1.13 9.31
CA ASP A 169 10.27 0.37 10.01
C ASP A 169 10.40 0.76 11.48
N ALA A 170 10.43 2.06 11.77
CA ALA A 170 10.50 2.56 13.13
C ALA A 170 9.32 2.08 13.98
N PHE A 171 8.11 2.09 13.41
CA PHE A 171 6.93 1.57 14.10
C PHE A 171 7.04 0.07 14.35
N PHE A 172 7.20 -0.72 13.28
CA PHE A 172 7.15 -2.18 13.37
C PHE A 172 8.30 -2.76 14.19
N SER A 173 9.50 -2.17 14.12
CA SER A 173 10.65 -2.60 14.92
C SER A 173 10.45 -2.44 16.42
N GLY A 174 9.71 -1.42 16.87
CA GLY A 174 9.45 -1.17 18.29
C GLY A 174 8.10 -1.69 18.81
N HIS A 175 7.21 -2.17 17.92
CA HIS A 175 5.83 -2.50 18.30
C HIS A 175 5.38 -3.90 17.92
N CYS A 176 5.93 -4.54 16.87
CA CYS A 176 5.40 -5.81 16.35
C CYS A 176 6.17 -7.04 16.85
N SER A 177 5.50 -7.95 17.58
CA SER A 177 6.11 -9.19 18.09
C SER A 177 6.64 -10.12 17.01
N VAL A 178 6.05 -10.09 15.80
CA VAL A 178 6.53 -10.86 14.64
C VAL A 178 7.91 -10.37 14.20
N ILE A 179 8.19 -9.08 14.33
CA ILE A 179 9.49 -8.51 13.95
C ILE A 179 10.53 -8.75 15.04
N SER A 180 10.13 -8.57 16.31
CA SER A 180 10.95 -8.82 17.49
C SER A 180 10.08 -9.33 18.63
N ALA A 181 10.40 -10.50 19.18
CA ALA A 181 9.63 -11.12 20.27
C ALA A 181 9.52 -10.26 21.54
N ALA A 182 10.41 -9.28 21.73
CA ALA A 182 10.37 -8.34 22.85
C ALA A 182 9.31 -7.23 22.69
N ASN A 183 8.68 -7.12 21.52
CA ASN A 183 7.74 -6.05 21.23
C ASN A 183 6.35 -6.27 21.83
N PRO A 184 5.63 -5.19 22.18
CA PRO A 184 4.41 -5.25 22.97
C PRO A 184 3.16 -5.79 22.24
N CYS A 185 3.07 -5.70 20.91
CA CYS A 185 1.89 -6.19 20.18
C CYS A 185 1.87 -7.72 20.17
N SER A 186 0.73 -8.36 20.44
CA SER A 186 0.51 -9.77 20.08
C SER A 186 -0.45 -9.87 18.90
N CYS A 187 -0.11 -10.71 17.91
CA CYS A 187 -1.01 -10.94 16.78
C CYS A 187 -2.35 -11.56 17.19
N ARG A 188 -2.41 -12.24 18.35
CA ARG A 188 -3.66 -12.75 18.95
C ARG A 188 -4.57 -11.62 19.45
N ALA A 189 -4.03 -10.61 20.14
CA ALA A 189 -4.78 -9.41 20.48
C ALA A 189 -5.26 -8.67 19.23
N TRP A 190 -4.49 -8.75 18.15
CA TRP A 190 -4.85 -8.19 16.86
C TRP A 190 -5.95 -8.96 16.12
N GLN A 191 -5.97 -10.31 16.19
CA GLN A 191 -7.08 -11.15 15.73
C GLN A 191 -8.37 -10.84 16.51
N GLU A 192 -8.29 -10.71 17.85
CA GLU A 192 -9.44 -10.32 18.70
C GLU A 192 -9.95 -8.90 18.38
N PHE A 193 -9.02 -7.97 18.15
CA PHE A 193 -9.33 -6.60 17.71
C PHE A 193 -10.09 -6.57 16.37
N TRP A 194 -9.73 -7.41 15.40
CA TRP A 194 -10.45 -7.48 14.12
C TRP A 194 -11.87 -8.00 14.26
N LYS A 195 -12.09 -9.00 15.12
CA LYS A 195 -13.43 -9.52 15.43
C LYS A 195 -14.36 -8.44 16.00
N GLN A 196 -13.81 -7.38 16.59
CA GLN A 196 -14.56 -6.29 17.22
C GLN A 196 -14.52 -4.96 16.44
N ARG A 197 -13.69 -4.84 15.40
CA ARG A 197 -13.40 -3.59 14.65
C ARG A 197 -14.63 -2.89 14.08
N TYR A 198 -15.57 -3.65 13.51
CA TYR A 198 -16.79 -3.05 12.96
C TYR A 198 -17.76 -2.57 14.05
N ARG A 199 -17.67 -3.14 15.25
CA ARG A 199 -18.56 -2.85 16.37
C ARG A 199 -18.13 -1.56 17.11
N ASN A 200 -16.82 -1.26 17.16
CA ASN A 200 -16.28 -0.22 18.04
C ASN A 200 -15.36 0.82 17.33
N GLN A 201 -15.74 1.34 16.15
CA GLN A 201 -14.94 2.34 15.40
C GLN A 201 -14.45 3.53 16.25
N GLU A 202 -15.23 3.97 17.24
CA GLU A 202 -14.89 5.10 18.10
C GLU A 202 -13.84 4.76 19.16
N GLU A 203 -13.85 3.54 19.69
CA GLU A 203 -12.75 3.05 20.55
C GLU A 203 -11.46 2.90 19.74
N MET A 204 -11.55 2.50 18.46
CA MET A 204 -10.36 2.42 17.60
C MET A 204 -9.67 3.76 17.43
N ARG A 205 -10.42 4.86 17.27
CA ARG A 205 -9.85 6.21 17.17
C ARG A 205 -9.11 6.57 18.47
N LYS A 206 -9.70 6.23 19.63
CA LYS A 206 -9.09 6.46 20.96
C LYS A 206 -7.83 5.63 21.17
N SER A 207 -7.85 4.32 20.87
CA SER A 207 -6.67 3.45 20.99
C SER A 207 -5.57 3.84 20.01
N ALA A 208 -5.91 4.22 18.78
CA ALA A 208 -4.90 4.66 17.82
C ALA A 208 -4.25 6.00 18.22
N ALA A 209 -4.98 6.89 18.89
CA ALA A 209 -4.42 8.11 19.48
C ALA A 209 -3.49 7.82 20.67
N GLN A 210 -3.69 6.72 21.40
CA GLN A 210 -2.75 6.28 22.44
C GLN A 210 -1.44 5.73 21.87
N VAL A 211 -1.51 5.01 20.74
CA VAL A 211 -0.33 4.40 20.10
C VAL A 211 0.44 5.42 19.25
N ILE A 212 -0.26 6.36 18.61
CA ILE A 212 0.33 7.41 17.76
C ILE A 212 -0.30 8.76 18.16
N PRO A 213 0.23 9.43 19.20
CA PRO A 213 -0.33 10.67 19.75
C PRO A 213 -0.41 11.81 18.73
N ASP A 214 0.61 11.92 17.87
CA ASP A 214 0.73 12.99 16.88
C ASP A 214 -0.09 12.73 15.61
N GLY A 215 -0.80 11.60 15.54
CA GLY A 215 -1.67 11.22 14.43
C GLY A 215 -0.95 10.73 13.17
N THR A 216 0.34 11.01 13.00
CA THR A 216 1.21 10.55 11.90
C THR A 216 2.45 9.81 12.42
N LEU A 217 3.06 8.99 11.56
CA LEU A 217 4.35 8.36 11.85
C LEU A 217 5.49 9.35 11.58
N ASP A 218 6.41 9.43 12.53
CA ASP A 218 7.68 10.15 12.39
C ASP A 218 8.83 9.33 13.01
N TRP A 219 9.73 8.83 12.19
CA TRP A 219 10.88 8.04 12.63
C TRP A 219 11.94 8.88 13.35
N HIS A 220 11.98 10.21 13.13
CA HIS A 220 12.92 11.11 13.80
C HIS A 220 12.62 11.23 15.30
N THR A 221 11.35 11.36 15.67
CA THR A 221 10.93 11.39 17.09
C THR A 221 11.32 10.10 17.81
N LYS A 222 11.27 8.97 17.11
CA LYS A 222 11.69 7.65 17.60
C LYS A 222 13.20 7.40 17.54
N LYS A 223 13.98 8.35 16.99
CA LYS A 223 15.45 8.23 16.77
C LYS A 223 15.84 6.94 16.04
N TYR A 224 14.97 6.44 15.17
CA TYR A 224 15.20 5.18 14.47
C TYR A 224 16.31 5.35 13.42
N ARG A 225 17.18 4.34 13.33
CA ARG A 225 18.20 4.22 12.28
C ARG A 225 17.87 3.02 11.40
N PHE A 226 18.07 3.18 10.09
CA PHE A 226 17.78 2.12 9.13
C PHE A 226 18.48 0.81 9.51
N ASN A 227 17.71 -0.27 9.53
CA ASN A 227 18.20 -1.61 9.80
C ASN A 227 17.74 -2.54 8.66
N PRO A 228 18.67 -3.08 7.84
CA PRO A 228 18.32 -3.91 6.70
C PRO A 228 17.62 -5.22 7.09
N ALA A 229 17.95 -5.79 8.26
CA ALA A 229 17.27 -6.99 8.76
C ALA A 229 15.81 -6.70 9.11
N VAL A 230 15.54 -5.57 9.79
CA VAL A 230 14.16 -5.12 10.08
C VAL A 230 13.38 -4.90 8.79
N ARG A 231 13.97 -4.18 7.82
CA ARG A 231 13.35 -3.96 6.50
C ARG A 231 13.02 -5.27 5.80
N GLY A 232 13.95 -6.22 5.80
CA GLY A 232 13.77 -7.54 5.19
C GLY A 232 12.59 -8.29 5.81
N LYS A 233 12.51 -8.31 7.15
CA LYS A 233 11.40 -8.92 7.88
C LYS A 233 10.06 -8.27 7.57
N ILE A 234 9.98 -6.94 7.52
CA ILE A 234 8.75 -6.21 7.20
C ILE A 234 8.32 -6.47 5.75
N ARG A 235 9.27 -6.44 4.80
CA ARG A 235 9.00 -6.76 3.40
C ARG A 235 8.47 -8.19 3.25
N TYR A 236 9.10 -9.15 3.93
CA TYR A 236 8.66 -10.54 3.95
C TYR A 236 7.25 -10.67 4.53
N LEU A 237 7.02 -10.07 5.70
CA LEU A 237 5.71 -10.06 6.37
C LEU A 237 4.62 -9.51 5.46
N TYR A 238 4.87 -8.38 4.80
CA TYR A 238 3.92 -7.79 3.87
C TYR A 238 3.67 -8.70 2.65
N ALA A 239 4.73 -9.20 2.01
CA ALA A 239 4.62 -10.04 0.81
C ALA A 239 3.90 -11.38 1.05
N HIS A 240 3.88 -11.87 2.30
CA HIS A 240 3.23 -13.12 2.68
C HIS A 240 1.96 -12.90 3.51
N MET A 241 1.54 -11.64 3.71
CA MET A 241 0.33 -11.34 4.45
C MET A 241 -0.88 -11.80 3.64
N PRO A 242 -1.72 -12.70 4.17
CA PRO A 242 -2.82 -13.26 3.42
C PRO A 242 -3.88 -12.18 3.25
N GLU A 243 -4.56 -12.24 2.12
CA GLU A 243 -5.71 -11.38 1.84
C GLU A 243 -6.93 -11.70 2.72
N LYS A 244 -6.85 -12.64 3.65
CA LYS A 244 -7.92 -13.01 4.60
C LYS A 244 -7.35 -13.13 6.01
N GLU A 245 -8.21 -13.21 7.02
CA GLU A 245 -7.79 -13.48 8.41
C GLU A 245 -6.82 -14.68 8.44
N PRO A 246 -5.56 -14.47 8.87
CA PRO A 246 -4.61 -15.56 8.90
C PRO A 246 -5.01 -16.57 9.99
N ASP A 247 -4.99 -17.85 9.64
CA ASP A 247 -5.19 -18.91 10.61
C ASP A 247 -3.97 -19.03 11.56
N GLU A 248 -4.13 -19.79 12.64
CA GLU A 248 -3.05 -19.98 13.62
C GLU A 248 -1.79 -20.63 12.99
N LYS A 249 -1.98 -21.44 11.94
CA LYS A 249 -0.88 -22.09 11.21
C LYS A 249 -0.04 -21.08 10.44
N TRP A 250 -0.68 -20.10 9.78
CA TRP A 250 0.01 -19.02 9.11
C TRP A 250 0.87 -18.22 10.08
N PHE A 251 0.32 -17.83 11.24
CA PHE A 251 1.07 -17.09 12.24
C PHE A 251 2.29 -17.87 12.74
N LYS A 252 2.15 -19.17 13.01
CA LYS A 252 3.29 -20.04 13.39
C LYS A 252 4.36 -20.05 12.30
N LYS A 253 3.98 -20.29 11.04
CA LYS A 253 4.90 -20.30 9.89
C LYS A 253 5.65 -18.98 9.73
N ILE A 254 4.95 -17.86 9.87
CA ILE A 254 5.56 -16.52 9.75
C ILE A 254 6.49 -16.23 10.92
N ILE A 255 6.08 -16.52 12.14
CA ILE A 255 6.93 -16.31 13.33
C ILE A 255 8.20 -17.15 13.19
N GLU A 256 8.11 -18.41 12.77
CA GLU A 256 9.27 -19.26 12.51
C GLU A 256 10.18 -18.64 11.44
N THR A 257 9.62 -18.19 10.31
CA THR A 257 10.41 -17.68 9.18
C THR A 257 11.05 -16.31 9.49
N VAL A 258 10.33 -15.43 10.17
CA VAL A 258 10.78 -14.05 10.49
C VAL A 258 11.68 -14.01 11.73
N SER A 259 11.57 -14.99 12.62
CA SER A 259 12.42 -15.10 13.83
C SER A 259 13.75 -15.79 13.58
N LEU A 260 13.88 -16.56 12.49
CA LEU A 260 15.17 -17.12 12.08
C LEU A 260 16.15 -15.98 11.75
N PRO A 261 17.44 -16.09 12.16
CA PRO A 261 18.45 -15.16 11.71
C PRO A 261 18.47 -15.16 10.17
N PRO A 262 18.78 -14.00 9.52
CA PRO A 262 18.81 -13.93 8.07
C PRO A 262 19.69 -15.07 7.57
N GLN A 263 19.09 -16.00 6.81
CA GLN A 263 19.90 -16.98 6.13
C GLN A 263 20.80 -16.18 5.20
N THR A 264 22.09 -16.21 5.47
CA THR A 264 23.12 -15.83 4.51
C THR A 264 22.88 -16.70 3.28
N THR A 265 22.11 -16.17 2.32
CA THR A 265 22.17 -16.66 0.96
C THR A 265 23.55 -16.27 0.47
N SER A 266 24.48 -17.20 0.66
CA SER A 266 25.72 -17.27 -0.06
C SER A 266 25.37 -17.25 -1.56
N SER A 267 25.90 -16.24 -2.26
CA SER A 267 26.31 -16.26 -3.67
C SER A 267 25.28 -16.70 -4.72
N LEU A 268 24.96 -15.80 -5.66
CA LEU A 268 25.47 -15.78 -7.04
C LEU A 268 25.00 -14.53 -7.78
#